data_AF-A0A1W1CLE7-F1
#
_entry.id   AF-A0A1W1CLE7-F1
#
_cell.length_a   1.000
_cell.length_b   1.000
_cell.length_c   1.000
_cell.angle_alpha   90.00
_cell.angle_beta   90.00
_cell.angle_gamma   90.00
#
_symmetry.space_group_name_H-M   'P 1'
#
loop_
_entity.id
_entity.type
_entity.pdbx_description
1 polymer ?
#
loop_
_entity_poly.entity_id
_entity_poly.type
_entity_poly.pdbx_seq_one_letter_code
_entity_poly.pdbx_strand_id
1 'polypeptide(L)'
;MKKEDTTKESAQYAALVEKISKMNLTEMRSYIKNKIKDFQVSEDGLNEVMRRLTQEDIKSKKYYLRADDMDVKKKKAFDLVLAVAQSKMITLHTIELIQKFIEVYKDIITVYDKEHKEIYASRFVDAVNIALAGIKQKVDLKKKMDILGEN
;
A
#
# COMPACT_ATOMS: atom_id res chain seq x y z
N MET A 1 -15.00 4.53 -32.00
CA MET A 1 -13.60 4.17 -31.66
C MET A 1 -13.39 4.18 -30.15
N LYS A 2 -13.99 3.26 -29.38
CA LYS A 2 -13.84 3.20 -27.90
C LYS A 2 -13.41 1.83 -27.35
N LYS A 3 -13.23 0.81 -28.20
CA LYS A 3 -12.95 -0.57 -27.76
C LYS A 3 -11.46 -0.90 -27.59
N GLU A 4 -10.56 -0.19 -28.28
CA GLU A 4 -9.12 -0.50 -28.27
C GLU A 4 -8.36 0.06 -27.06
N ASP A 5 -8.81 1.18 -26.48
CA ASP A 5 -8.16 1.78 -25.30
C ASP A 5 -8.39 0.95 -24.02
N THR A 6 -9.62 0.48 -23.83
CA THR A 6 -10.00 -0.29 -22.63
C THR A 6 -9.27 -1.63 -22.54
N THR A 7 -8.88 -2.21 -23.68
CA THR A 7 -8.14 -3.48 -23.72
C THR A 7 -6.67 -3.30 -23.36
N LYS A 8 -6.05 -2.15 -23.71
CA LYS A 8 -4.66 -1.85 -23.39
C LYS A 8 -4.47 -1.56 -21.91
N GLU A 9 -5.35 -0.76 -21.30
CA GLU A 9 -5.33 -0.48 -19.86
C GLU A 9 -5.51 -1.77 -19.04
N SER A 10 -6.43 -2.64 -19.46
CA SER A 10 -6.65 -3.96 -18.86
C SER A 10 -5.41 -4.86 -18.93
N ALA A 11 -4.71 -4.89 -20.07
CA ALA A 11 -3.50 -5.70 -20.24
C ALA A 11 -2.33 -5.17 -19.40
N GLN A 12 -2.18 -3.84 -19.29
CA GLN A 12 -1.16 -3.20 -18.45
C GLN A 12 -1.41 -3.46 -16.96
N TYR A 13 -2.66 -3.37 -16.50
CA TYR A 13 -3.04 -3.70 -15.14
C TYR A 13 -2.77 -5.18 -14.82
N ALA A 14 -3.14 -6.10 -15.73
CA ALA A 14 -2.87 -7.53 -15.55
C ALA A 14 -1.37 -7.83 -15.43
N ALA A 15 -0.54 -7.19 -16.27
CA ALA A 15 0.92 -7.35 -16.20
C ALA A 15 1.51 -6.79 -14.89
N LEU A 16 0.97 -5.67 -14.39
CA LEU A 16 1.33 -5.10 -13.10
C LEU A 16 1.00 -6.06 -11.95
N VAL A 17 -0.22 -6.61 -11.94
CA VAL A 17 -0.67 -7.59 -10.93
C VAL A 17 0.21 -8.83 -10.96
N GLU A 18 0.48 -9.38 -12.14
CA GLU A 18 1.34 -10.56 -12.29
C GLU A 18 2.75 -10.28 -11.76
N LYS A 19 3.33 -9.13 -12.09
CA LYS A 19 4.68 -8.76 -11.66
C LYS A 19 4.75 -8.57 -10.14
N ILE A 20 3.79 -7.87 -9.54
CA ILE A 20 3.73 -7.67 -8.09
C ILE A 20 3.47 -8.99 -7.36
N SER A 21 2.69 -9.91 -7.94
CA SER A 21 2.41 -11.23 -7.33
C SER A 21 3.66 -12.10 -7.16
N LYS A 22 4.67 -11.91 -8.01
CA LYS A 22 5.95 -12.66 -7.98
C LYS A 22 7.00 -12.02 -7.07
N MET A 23 6.80 -10.77 -6.62
CA MET A 23 7.79 -10.06 -5.81
C MET A 23 7.91 -10.63 -4.38
N ASN A 24 9.06 -10.49 -3.75
CA ASN A 24 9.22 -10.62 -2.30
C ASN A 24 9.09 -9.25 -1.60
N LEU A 25 9.09 -9.22 -0.26
CA LEU A 25 8.95 -7.97 0.52
C LEU A 25 10.03 -6.92 0.19
N THR A 26 11.26 -7.36 -0.08
CA THR A 26 12.37 -6.46 -0.42
C THR A 26 12.14 -5.82 -1.80
N GLU A 27 11.68 -6.62 -2.77
CA GLU A 27 11.37 -6.14 -4.12
C GLU A 27 10.17 -5.18 -4.11
N MET A 28 9.11 -5.50 -3.37
CA MET A 28 7.97 -4.59 -3.17
C MET A 28 8.43 -3.26 -2.55
N ARG A 29 9.33 -3.31 -1.57
CA ARG A 29 9.88 -2.10 -0.96
C ARG A 29 10.67 -1.27 -1.97
N SER A 30 11.47 -1.91 -2.82
CA SER A 30 12.19 -1.25 -3.89
C SER A 30 11.24 -0.63 -4.92
N TYR A 31 10.15 -1.32 -5.25
CA TYR A 31 9.08 -0.81 -6.11
C TYR A 31 8.43 0.46 -5.53
N ILE A 32 7.96 0.41 -4.28
CA ILE A 32 7.31 1.56 -3.61
C ILE A 32 8.26 2.77 -3.50
N LYS A 33 9.56 2.53 -3.31
CA LYS A 33 10.58 3.57 -3.29
C LYS A 33 11.04 4.03 -4.67
N ASN A 34 10.36 3.59 -5.74
CA ASN A 34 10.65 3.91 -7.13
C ASN A 34 12.10 3.61 -7.53
N LYS A 35 12.68 2.51 -7.02
CA LYS A 35 14.07 2.11 -7.27
C LYS A 35 14.24 1.16 -8.46
N ILE A 36 13.15 0.76 -9.12
CA ILE A 36 13.16 -0.14 -10.26
C ILE A 36 13.04 0.71 -11.52
N LYS A 37 14.13 0.81 -12.30
CA LYS A 37 14.26 1.75 -13.44
C LYS A 37 13.15 1.62 -14.49
N ASP A 38 12.59 0.42 -14.67
CA ASP A 38 11.59 0.12 -15.69
C ASP A 38 10.23 -0.30 -15.10
N PHE A 39 9.99 0.04 -13.83
CA PHE A 39 8.73 -0.26 -13.17
C PHE A 39 8.39 0.82 -12.15
N GLN A 40 7.78 1.90 -12.66
CA GLN A 40 7.45 3.07 -11.87
C GLN A 40 6.30 2.78 -10.91
N VAL A 41 6.38 3.39 -9.73
CA VAL A 41 5.31 3.30 -8.73
C VAL A 41 4.04 4.02 -9.23
N SER A 42 2.93 3.30 -9.20
CA SER A 42 1.59 3.80 -9.53
C SER A 42 0.61 3.58 -8.37
N GLU A 43 -0.53 4.27 -8.40
CA GLU A 43 -1.61 4.11 -7.42
C GLU A 43 -2.10 2.65 -7.39
N ASP A 44 -2.34 2.05 -8.56
CA ASP A 44 -2.74 0.65 -8.71
C ASP A 44 -1.71 -0.32 -8.14
N GLY A 45 -0.42 -0.05 -8.32
CA GLY A 45 0.60 -0.92 -7.75
C GLY A 45 0.76 -0.78 -6.24
N LEU A 46 0.51 0.41 -5.66
CA LEU A 46 0.42 0.53 -4.20
C LEU A 46 -0.76 -0.30 -3.67
N ASN A 47 -1.90 -0.20 -4.35
CA ASN A 47 -3.10 -0.95 -4.00
C ASN A 47 -2.86 -2.46 -4.11
N GLU A 48 -2.16 -2.91 -5.14
CA GLU A 48 -1.87 -4.34 -5.33
C GLU A 48 -0.89 -4.88 -4.29
N VAL A 49 0.15 -4.11 -3.94
CA VAL A 49 1.04 -4.48 -2.82
C VAL A 49 0.24 -4.63 -1.54
N MET A 50 -0.65 -3.69 -1.23
CA MET A 50 -1.47 -3.74 -0.02
C MET A 50 -2.52 -4.86 -0.06
N ARG A 51 -3.14 -5.13 -1.23
CA ARG A 51 -4.05 -6.26 -1.41
C ARG A 51 -3.35 -7.57 -1.11
N ARG A 52 -2.14 -7.77 -1.64
CA ARG A 52 -1.37 -8.99 -1.37
C ARG A 52 -1.05 -9.18 0.12
N LEU A 53 -0.86 -8.09 0.87
CA LEU A 53 -0.63 -8.17 2.30
C LEU A 53 -1.90 -8.39 3.12
N THR A 54 -3.10 -8.06 2.59
CA THR A 54 -4.36 -8.04 3.37
C THR A 54 -5.41 -9.03 2.90
N GLN A 55 -5.19 -9.68 1.76
CA GLN A 55 -6.06 -10.72 1.24
C GLN A 55 -5.68 -12.07 1.83
N GLU A 56 -6.71 -12.81 2.22
CA GLU A 56 -6.58 -14.22 2.53
C GLU A 56 -6.39 -14.99 1.22
N ASP A 57 -5.41 -15.87 1.18
CA ASP A 57 -5.22 -16.77 0.05
C ASP A 57 -6.37 -17.79 0.01
N ILE A 58 -7.11 -17.83 -1.10
CA ILE A 58 -8.33 -18.65 -1.25
C ILE A 58 -8.03 -20.14 -1.07
N LYS A 59 -6.86 -20.61 -1.51
CA LYS A 59 -6.48 -22.03 -1.51
C LYS A 59 -5.98 -22.48 -0.14
N SER A 60 -5.18 -21.65 0.52
CA SER A 60 -4.52 -21.99 1.78
C SER A 60 -5.26 -21.48 3.02
N LYS A 61 -6.25 -20.59 2.84
CA LYS A 61 -7.00 -19.92 3.93
C LYS A 61 -6.08 -19.23 4.94
N LYS A 62 -5.01 -18.65 4.41
CA LYS A 62 -3.95 -18.02 5.20
C LYS A 62 -3.70 -16.62 4.70
N TYR A 63 -3.44 -15.74 5.65
CA TYR A 63 -2.93 -14.41 5.39
C TYR A 63 -1.42 -14.44 5.15
N TYR A 64 -0.90 -13.35 4.58
CA TYR A 64 0.52 -13.24 4.23
C TYR A 64 1.45 -13.36 5.45
N LEU A 65 1.05 -12.74 6.58
CA LEU A 65 1.74 -12.86 7.87
C LEU A 65 1.00 -13.82 8.79
N ARG A 66 1.80 -14.57 9.57
CA ARG A 66 1.32 -15.47 10.62
C ARG A 66 2.04 -15.18 11.93
N ALA A 67 1.42 -15.57 13.04
CA ALA A 67 1.98 -15.36 14.38
C ALA A 67 3.34 -16.07 14.56
N ASP A 68 3.51 -17.25 13.97
CA ASP A 68 4.71 -18.08 13.98
C ASP A 68 5.80 -17.64 12.99
N ASP A 69 5.53 -16.66 12.13
CA ASP A 69 6.52 -16.18 11.18
C ASP A 69 7.69 -15.47 11.91
N MET A 70 8.88 -15.54 11.31
CA MET A 70 10.07 -14.86 11.85
C MET A 70 9.85 -13.36 12.01
N ASP A 71 10.40 -12.78 13.08
CA ASP A 71 10.31 -11.35 13.37
C ASP A 71 10.84 -10.47 12.24
N VAL A 72 11.89 -10.92 11.56
CA VAL A 72 12.44 -10.24 10.38
C VAL A 72 11.39 -10.11 9.27
N LYS A 73 10.52 -11.11 9.08
CA LYS A 73 9.43 -11.06 8.08
C LYS A 73 8.35 -10.07 8.52
N LYS A 74 7.91 -10.14 9.77
CA LYS A 74 6.91 -9.22 10.36
C LYS A 74 7.39 -7.76 10.23
N LYS A 75 8.61 -7.48 10.68
CA LYS A 75 9.24 -6.17 10.58
C LYS A 75 9.30 -5.65 9.16
N LYS A 76 9.73 -6.47 8.20
CA LYS A 76 9.81 -6.08 6.79
C LYS A 76 8.44 -5.73 6.23
N ALA A 77 7.40 -6.47 6.58
CA ALA A 77 6.03 -6.17 6.16
C ALA A 77 5.51 -4.88 6.81
N PHE A 78 5.78 -4.65 8.10
CA PHE A 78 5.37 -3.41 8.76
C PHE A 78 6.08 -2.18 8.17
N ASP A 79 7.39 -2.27 7.97
CA ASP A 79 8.19 -1.22 7.31
C ASP A 79 7.74 -0.97 5.86
N LEU A 80 7.21 -2.00 5.18
CA LEU A 80 6.66 -1.89 3.84
C LEU A 80 5.36 -1.09 3.83
N VAL A 81 4.43 -1.40 4.73
CA VAL A 81 3.15 -0.70 4.86
C VAL A 81 3.37 0.77 5.23
N LEU A 82 4.31 1.07 6.13
CA LEU A 82 4.68 2.46 6.43
C LEU A 82 5.25 3.19 5.21
N ALA A 83 6.04 2.50 4.37
CA ALA A 83 6.54 3.09 3.14
C ALA A 83 5.41 3.36 2.12
N VAL A 84 4.38 2.51 2.05
CA VAL A 84 3.18 2.77 1.24
C VAL A 84 2.47 4.02 1.74
N ALA A 85 2.26 4.14 3.06
CA ALA A 85 1.58 5.26 3.69
C ALA A 85 2.27 6.62 3.41
N GLN A 86 3.60 6.60 3.23
CA GLN A 86 4.42 7.78 2.94
C GLN A 86 4.52 8.10 1.44
N SER A 87 3.93 7.28 0.57
CA SER A 87 4.02 7.48 -0.87
C SER A 87 3.21 8.69 -1.33
N LYS A 88 3.76 9.47 -2.27
CA LYS A 88 3.04 10.59 -2.89
C LYS A 88 1.88 10.14 -3.78
N MET A 89 1.86 8.88 -4.20
CA MET A 89 0.81 8.27 -5.02
C MET A 89 -0.29 7.61 -4.17
N ILE A 90 -0.36 7.90 -2.87
CA ILE A 90 -1.38 7.34 -2.00
C ILE A 90 -2.77 7.89 -2.34
N THR A 91 -3.77 7.00 -2.33
CA THR A 91 -5.19 7.29 -2.55
C THR A 91 -6.01 6.93 -1.31
N LEU A 92 -7.29 7.32 -1.28
CA LEU A 92 -8.20 6.93 -0.20
C LEU A 92 -8.34 5.40 -0.12
N HIS A 93 -8.45 4.73 -1.27
CA HIS A 93 -8.50 3.27 -1.35
C HIS A 93 -7.25 2.61 -0.75
N THR A 94 -6.06 3.19 -0.99
CA THR A 94 -4.83 2.70 -0.37
C THR A 94 -4.87 2.84 1.16
N ILE A 95 -5.44 3.93 1.69
CA ILE A 95 -5.58 4.15 3.14
C ILE A 95 -6.53 3.13 3.76
N GLU A 96 -7.66 2.83 3.10
CA GLU A 96 -8.58 1.78 3.56
C GLU A 96 -7.88 0.42 3.63
N LEU A 97 -7.02 0.09 2.66
CA LEU A 97 -6.23 -1.14 2.70
C LEU A 97 -5.19 -1.13 3.84
N ILE A 98 -4.62 0.02 4.20
CA ILE A 98 -3.73 0.14 5.36
C ILE A 98 -4.52 -0.07 6.66
N GLN A 99 -5.70 0.52 6.79
CA GLN A 99 -6.56 0.29 7.95
C GLN A 99 -6.93 -1.19 8.09
N LYS A 100 -7.32 -1.82 6.98
CA LYS A 100 -7.57 -3.27 6.93
C LYS A 100 -6.34 -4.09 7.36
N PHE A 101 -5.14 -3.70 6.95
CA PHE A 101 -3.90 -4.35 7.40
C PHE A 101 -3.75 -4.29 8.92
N ILE A 102 -3.98 -3.11 9.52
CA ILE A 102 -3.88 -2.91 10.98
C ILE A 102 -4.91 -3.80 11.70
N GLU A 103 -6.13 -3.88 11.18
CA GLU A 103 -7.20 -4.71 11.76
C GLU A 103 -6.87 -6.20 11.68
N VAL A 104 -6.52 -6.69 10.49
CA VAL A 104 -6.22 -8.12 10.25
C VAL A 104 -5.05 -8.60 11.09
N TYR A 105 -4.04 -7.76 11.30
CA TYR A 105 -2.81 -8.12 12.01
C TYR A 105 -2.68 -7.48 13.39
N LYS A 106 -3.77 -6.98 13.97
CA LYS A 106 -3.78 -6.28 15.26
C LYS A 106 -3.04 -7.05 16.35
N ASP A 107 -3.32 -8.34 16.47
CA ASP A 107 -2.70 -9.18 17.50
C ASP A 107 -1.20 -9.37 17.25
N ILE A 108 -0.81 -9.62 15.99
CA ILE A 108 0.61 -9.76 15.61
C ILE A 108 1.37 -8.46 15.89
N ILE A 109 0.79 -7.31 15.51
CA ILE A 109 1.39 -5.99 15.74
C ILE A 109 1.54 -5.75 17.25
N THR A 110 0.50 -6.01 18.04
CA THR A 110 0.49 -5.79 19.49
C THR A 110 1.56 -6.63 20.19
N VAL A 111 1.65 -7.92 19.84
CA VAL A 111 2.67 -8.82 20.39
C VAL A 111 4.05 -8.35 19.98
N TYR A 112 4.25 -8.03 18.70
CA TYR A 112 5.55 -7.58 18.19
C TYR A 112 6.03 -6.29 18.88
N ASP A 113 5.15 -5.30 19.03
CA ASP A 113 5.47 -4.04 19.72
C ASP A 113 5.88 -4.28 21.18
N LYS A 114 5.17 -5.18 21.88
CA LYS A 114 5.47 -5.54 23.27
C LYS A 114 6.81 -6.27 23.42
N GLU A 115 7.07 -7.26 22.57
CA GLU A 115 8.26 -8.11 22.65
C GLU A 115 9.53 -7.36 22.23
N HIS A 116 9.42 -6.52 21.20
CA HIS A 116 10.57 -5.82 20.61
C HIS A 116 10.72 -4.36 21.07
N LYS A 117 9.84 -3.89 21.96
CA LYS A 117 9.78 -2.48 22.42
C LYS A 117 9.66 -1.48 21.25
N GLU A 118 8.88 -1.88 20.25
CA GLU A 118 8.58 -1.08 19.06
C GLU A 118 7.21 -0.40 19.22
N ILE A 119 6.89 0.51 18.30
CA ILE A 119 5.65 1.30 18.34
C ILE A 119 4.94 1.31 16.97
N TYR A 120 4.92 0.18 16.27
CA TYR A 120 4.28 0.08 14.96
C TYR A 120 2.80 0.43 14.99
N ALA A 121 2.05 0.03 16.03
CA ALA A 121 0.64 0.37 16.15
C ALA A 121 0.42 1.90 16.11
N SER A 122 1.19 2.66 16.91
CA SER A 122 1.12 4.13 16.91
C SER A 122 1.57 4.71 15.56
N ARG A 123 2.71 4.23 15.03
CA ARG A 123 3.26 4.72 13.76
C ARG A 123 2.29 4.51 12.59
N PHE A 124 1.50 3.44 12.60
CA PHE A 124 0.47 3.22 11.59
C PHE A 124 -0.66 4.24 11.69
N VAL A 125 -1.16 4.51 12.90
CA VAL A 125 -2.19 5.53 13.13
C VAL A 125 -1.70 6.91 12.66
N ASP A 126 -0.47 7.28 13.04
CA ASP A 126 0.15 8.54 12.62
C ASP A 126 0.30 8.61 11.10
N ALA A 127 0.77 7.53 10.47
CA ALA A 127 0.95 7.47 9.03
C ALA A 127 -0.38 7.59 8.26
N VAL A 128 -1.46 6.96 8.75
CA VAL A 128 -2.81 7.11 8.19
C VAL A 128 -3.30 8.55 8.31
N ASN A 129 -3.14 9.17 9.48
CA ASN A 129 -3.54 10.56 9.69
C ASN A 129 -2.79 11.53 8.77
N ILE A 130 -1.48 11.34 8.62
CA ILE A 130 -0.65 12.14 7.70
C ILE A 130 -1.10 11.93 6.25
N ALA A 131 -1.36 10.69 5.83
CA ALA A 131 -1.83 10.40 4.48
C ALA A 131 -3.18 11.06 4.18
N LEU A 132 -4.14 10.98 5.12
CA LEU A 132 -5.44 11.64 5.02
C LEU A 132 -5.30 13.16 4.89
N ALA A 133 -4.44 13.77 5.71
CA ALA A 133 -4.16 15.20 5.63
C ALA A 133 -3.56 15.58 4.27
N GLY A 134 -2.64 14.77 3.73
CA GLY A 134 -2.06 14.98 2.40
C GLY A 134 -3.08 14.91 1.26
N ILE A 135 -4.01 13.95 1.31
CA ILE A 135 -5.10 13.86 0.32
C ILE A 135 -6.01 15.08 0.41
N LYS A 136 -6.39 15.51 1.63
CA LYS A 136 -7.21 16.71 1.82
C LYS A 136 -6.54 17.95 1.23
N GLN A 137 -5.23 18.13 1.48
CA GLN A 137 -4.47 19.24 0.89
C GLN A 137 -4.47 19.22 -0.64
N LYS A 138 -4.34 18.04 -1.28
CA LYS A 138 -4.44 17.92 -2.74
C LYS A 138 -5.81 18.35 -3.26
N VAL A 139 -6.88 17.94 -2.58
CA VAL A 139 -8.26 18.32 -2.94
C VAL A 139 -8.45 19.83 -2.80
N ASP A 140 -7.99 20.42 -1.71
CA ASP A 140 -8.10 21.87 -1.47
C ASP A 140 -7.31 22.68 -2.50
N LEU A 141 -6.12 22.22 -2.90
CA LEU A 141 -5.33 22.83 -3.98
C LEU A 141 -6.06 22.75 -5.32
N LYS A 142 -6.62 21.59 -5.66
CA LYS A 142 -7.37 21.43 -6.91
C LYS A 142 -8.55 22.40 -6.98
N LYS A 143 -9.35 22.49 -5.91
CA LYS A 143 -10.47 23.45 -5.83
C LYS A 143 -10.01 24.90 -6.05
N LYS A 144 -8.88 25.31 -5.47
CA LYS A 144 -8.32 26.65 -5.69
C LYS A 144 -7.89 26.88 -7.14
N MET A 145 -7.29 25.86 -7.78
CA MET A 145 -6.89 25.95 -9.19
C MET A 145 -8.10 26.02 -10.12
N ASP A 146 -9.15 25.24 -9.85
CA ASP A 146 -10.38 25.26 -10.65
C ASP A 146 -11.05 26.64 -10.59
N ILE A 147 -11.07 27.29 -9.41
CA ILE A 147 -11.59 28.66 -9.24
C ILE A 147 -10.73 29.70 -9.97
N LEU A 148 -9.42 29.50 -10.09
CA LEU A 148 -8.49 30.44 -10.73
C LEU A 148 -8.40 30.26 -12.26
N GLY A 149 -8.81 29.12 -12.79
CA GLY A 149 -8.79 28.80 -14.22
C GLY A 149 -10.05 29.19 -15.00
N GLU A 150 -11.07 29.73 -14.35
CA GLU A 150 -12.32 30.20 -14.97
C GLU A 150 -12.30 31.69 -15.41
N ASN A 151 -11.13 32.28 -15.65
CA ASN A 151 -10.99 33.63 -16.25
C ASN A 151 -10.25 33.59 -17.59
#